data_AF-A0A0A1DT02-F1
#
_entry.id   AF-A0A0A1DT02-F1
#
_cell.length_a   1.000
_cell.length_b   1.000
_cell.length_c   1.000
_cell.angle_alpha   90.00
_cell.angle_beta   90.00
_cell.angle_gamma   90.00
#
_symmetry.space_group_name_H-M   'P 1'
#
loop_
_entity.id
_entity.type
_entity.pdbx_description
1 polymer ?
#
loop_
_entity_poly.entity_id
_entity_poly.type
_entity_poly.pdbx_seq_one_letter_code
_entity_poly.pdbx_strand_id
1 'polypeptide(L)'
;MHPRFGTRNMILPLTDGTYLEVVEALDHPASDKAPFGQAVKARSALGGGWLGWAVAVPDIAVVEERLGRPAVPGSRHRPDGTELRWKQIGINGLIADPQLPFFLQWDIPSDLHPSTGADGTVSLAGIEIAGDPQRVSEWLGETVEAPLEDVKVEWVAPPRHARHPRRAGADAQRHRPHLKPVPGAIPSPNIWHHTATYELENRAADPDDRLWTAMRSRADWTGRTVLDLGCGTGFHLPRFAETAARVIGVEPHPGLARLAARRLRTRGVTGAEVLPGTAQEIPLPDASVDVVHARWAYFFGPGCEPGLVELDRVVRRGGVAMIIDNDASRSTFGGWFRHGYPHLEPPETVERFWSIRGWTLDRVDMGWRFETRADLEAVVRIEFAPEVADEFLGRHHGLEVDYAVNLWSRGW
;
A
#
# COMPACT_ATOMS: atom_id res chain seq x y z
N MET A 1 28.79 -22.11 3.22
CA MET A 1 29.93 -21.21 3.54
C MET A 1 29.82 -19.95 2.69
N HIS A 2 30.09 -18.76 3.25
CA HIS A 2 30.16 -17.47 2.56
C HIS A 2 31.62 -16.99 2.52
N PRO A 3 32.43 -17.39 1.52
CA PRO A 3 33.87 -17.11 1.52
C PRO A 3 34.19 -15.62 1.59
N ARG A 4 33.40 -14.80 0.90
CA ARG A 4 33.60 -13.34 0.83
C ARG A 4 33.28 -12.62 2.13
N PHE A 5 32.41 -13.19 2.96
CA PHE A 5 31.97 -12.56 4.22
C PHE A 5 32.62 -13.18 5.45
N GLY A 6 33.32 -14.31 5.30
CA GLY A 6 33.92 -15.02 6.42
C GLY A 6 32.85 -15.60 7.37
N THR A 7 31.72 -16.07 6.83
CA THR A 7 30.64 -16.65 7.64
C THR A 7 30.23 -18.02 7.12
N ARG A 8 29.56 -18.80 7.95
CA ARG A 8 28.83 -20.02 7.56
C ARG A 8 27.36 -19.86 7.93
N ASN A 9 26.50 -20.63 7.28
CA ASN A 9 25.06 -20.53 7.50
C ASN A 9 24.37 -21.88 7.44
N MET A 10 23.15 -21.90 7.96
CA MET A 10 22.13 -22.91 7.75
C MET A 10 20.83 -22.20 7.35
N ILE A 11 20.10 -22.77 6.38
CA ILE A 11 18.82 -22.25 5.91
C ILE A 11 17.71 -23.15 6.40
N LEU A 12 16.65 -22.55 6.90
CA LEU A 12 15.37 -23.18 7.22
C LEU A 12 14.34 -22.62 6.22
N PRO A 13 14.02 -23.37 5.16
CA PRO A 13 13.01 -22.95 4.18
C PRO A 13 11.63 -22.86 4.83
N LEU A 14 10.88 -21.80 4.54
CA LEU A 14 9.51 -21.62 4.97
C LEU A 14 8.59 -21.51 3.73
N THR A 15 7.28 -21.58 3.95
CA THR A 15 6.31 -21.33 2.87
C THR A 15 6.39 -19.88 2.36
N ASP A 16 5.68 -19.62 1.25
CA ASP A 16 5.43 -18.27 0.74
C ASP A 16 6.70 -17.50 0.34
N GLY A 17 7.73 -18.23 -0.11
CA GLY A 17 8.97 -17.62 -0.59
C GLY A 17 9.89 -17.10 0.52
N THR A 18 9.60 -17.40 1.79
CA THR A 18 10.39 -16.93 2.94
C THR A 18 11.35 -18.00 3.46
N TYR A 19 12.35 -17.59 4.25
CA TYR A 19 13.28 -18.51 4.90
C TYR A 19 13.90 -17.85 6.14
N LEU A 20 14.31 -18.67 7.11
CA LEU A 20 15.17 -18.24 8.21
C LEU A 20 16.61 -18.64 7.92
N GLU A 21 17.54 -17.74 8.19
CA GLU A 21 18.96 -17.99 8.03
C GLU A 21 19.68 -17.87 9.38
N VAL A 22 20.26 -18.97 9.83
CA VAL A 22 21.16 -18.98 10.99
C VAL A 22 22.57 -18.80 10.47
N VAL A 23 23.26 -17.74 10.90
CA VAL A 23 24.60 -17.37 10.42
C VAL A 23 25.59 -17.31 11.57
N GLU A 24 26.81 -17.78 11.34
CA GLU A 24 27.92 -17.71 12.29
C GLU A 24 29.18 -17.17 11.61
N ALA A 25 29.90 -16.30 12.30
CA ALA A 25 31.18 -15.80 11.84
C ALA A 25 32.26 -16.88 11.99
N LEU A 26 33.08 -17.04 10.96
CA LEU A 26 34.27 -17.87 11.02
C LEU A 26 35.41 -17.07 11.64
N ASP A 27 36.38 -17.77 12.22
CA ASP A 27 37.66 -17.15 12.55
C ASP A 27 38.48 -16.96 11.27
N HIS A 28 38.16 -15.90 10.52
CA HIS A 28 38.72 -15.64 9.20
C HIS A 28 38.85 -14.13 8.93
N PRO A 29 39.96 -13.64 8.34
CA PRO A 29 40.17 -12.19 8.12
C PRO A 29 39.07 -11.47 7.33
N ALA A 30 38.31 -12.21 6.52
CA ALA A 30 37.15 -11.65 5.80
C ALA A 30 36.02 -11.23 6.75
N SER A 31 35.82 -11.90 7.89
CA SER A 31 34.81 -11.51 8.87
C SER A 31 35.13 -10.19 9.54
N ASP A 32 36.40 -9.80 9.59
CA ASP A 32 36.85 -8.54 10.19
C ASP A 32 36.81 -7.37 9.20
N LYS A 33 36.71 -7.64 7.89
CA LYS A 33 36.74 -6.63 6.83
C LYS A 33 35.37 -6.39 6.18
N ALA A 34 34.56 -7.44 6.03
CA ALA A 34 33.26 -7.34 5.38
C ALA A 34 32.21 -6.86 6.38
N PRO A 35 31.39 -5.83 6.07
CA PRO A 35 30.34 -5.37 6.97
C PRO A 35 29.41 -6.46 7.47
N PHE A 36 29.05 -7.42 6.62
CA PHE A 36 28.18 -8.53 7.02
C PHE A 36 28.88 -9.46 8.02
N GLY A 37 30.16 -9.76 7.80
CA GLY A 37 30.96 -10.55 8.75
C GLY A 37 31.14 -9.83 10.09
N GLN A 38 31.36 -8.52 10.07
CA GLN A 38 31.46 -7.69 11.27
C GLN A 38 30.14 -7.69 12.06
N ALA A 39 29.00 -7.55 11.36
CA ALA A 39 27.67 -7.57 11.97
C ALA A 39 27.39 -8.92 12.66
N VAL A 40 27.67 -10.04 11.98
CA VAL A 40 27.50 -11.39 12.53
C VAL A 40 28.41 -11.60 13.74
N LYS A 41 29.70 -11.26 13.63
CA LYS A 41 30.68 -11.41 14.73
C LYS A 41 30.31 -10.59 15.96
N ALA A 42 29.87 -9.34 15.76
CA ALA A 42 29.39 -8.48 16.84
C ALA A 42 28.15 -9.07 17.52
N ARG A 43 27.20 -9.61 16.76
CA ARG A 43 26.00 -10.23 17.32
C ARG A 43 26.31 -11.50 18.10
N SER A 44 27.20 -12.35 17.59
CA SER A 44 27.67 -13.54 18.31
C SER A 44 28.36 -13.17 19.64
N ALA A 45 29.17 -12.11 19.66
CA ALA A 45 29.83 -11.62 20.88
C ALA A 45 28.84 -11.09 21.94
N LEU A 46 27.65 -10.65 21.52
CA LEU A 46 26.56 -10.23 22.41
C LEU A 46 25.66 -11.39 22.87
N GLY A 47 26.07 -12.65 22.66
CA GLY A 47 25.32 -13.85 23.06
C GLY A 47 24.39 -14.40 21.97
N GLY A 48 24.48 -13.90 20.73
CA GLY A 48 23.66 -14.36 19.61
C GLY A 48 22.26 -13.74 19.56
N GLY A 49 21.34 -14.41 18.87
CA GLY A 49 19.96 -13.96 18.62
C GLY A 49 19.76 -13.29 17.26
N TRP A 50 18.61 -12.63 17.08
CA TRP A 50 18.25 -11.97 15.82
C TRP A 50 19.28 -10.91 15.43
N LEU A 51 19.81 -11.03 14.21
CA LEU A 51 20.74 -10.06 13.63
C LEU A 51 20.02 -8.92 12.90
N GLY A 52 19.00 -9.28 12.13
CA GLY A 52 18.24 -8.37 11.27
C GLY A 52 17.36 -9.15 10.30
N TRP A 53 16.78 -8.44 9.33
CA TRP A 53 15.90 -8.99 8.31
C TRP A 53 16.28 -8.43 6.93
N ALA A 54 15.84 -9.11 5.88
CA ALA A 54 16.19 -8.78 4.52
C ALA A 54 14.97 -8.76 3.60
N VAL A 55 15.01 -7.87 2.61
CA VAL A 55 13.98 -7.78 1.56
C VAL A 55 14.60 -8.20 0.23
N ALA A 56 14.02 -9.22 -0.39
CA ALA A 56 14.37 -9.61 -1.75
C ALA A 56 13.74 -8.63 -2.75
N VAL A 57 14.54 -8.13 -3.70
CA VAL A 57 14.10 -7.20 -4.74
C VAL A 57 14.41 -7.77 -6.13
N PRO A 58 13.53 -7.53 -7.13
CA PRO A 58 13.77 -8.00 -8.50
C PRO A 58 14.90 -7.24 -9.19
N ASP A 59 15.08 -5.96 -8.83
CA ASP A 59 16.13 -5.09 -9.35
C ASP A 59 16.77 -4.27 -8.23
N ILE A 60 18.01 -4.62 -7.88
CA ILE A 60 18.77 -3.96 -6.83
C ILE A 60 19.30 -2.59 -7.26
N ALA A 61 19.34 -2.28 -8.56
CA ALA A 61 19.83 -0.99 -9.05
C ALA A 61 18.98 0.18 -8.53
N VAL A 62 17.66 -0.03 -8.40
CA VAL A 62 16.74 0.94 -7.78
C VAL A 62 17.13 1.24 -6.33
N VAL A 63 17.59 0.23 -5.60
CA VAL A 63 18.04 0.38 -4.21
C VAL A 63 19.42 1.02 -4.16
N GLU A 64 20.33 0.69 -5.08
CA GLU A 64 21.65 1.32 -5.20
C GLU A 64 21.53 2.82 -5.44
N GLU A 65 20.66 3.25 -6.34
CA GLU A 65 20.35 4.66 -6.60
C GLU A 65 19.81 5.33 -5.33
N ARG A 66 18.85 4.69 -4.65
CA ARG A 66 18.24 5.21 -3.42
C ARG A 66 19.26 5.41 -2.30
N LEU A 67 20.12 4.42 -2.09
CA LEU A 67 21.13 4.40 -1.01
C LEU A 67 22.45 5.08 -1.40
N GLY A 68 22.60 5.51 -2.65
CA GLY A 68 23.74 6.27 -3.16
C GLY A 68 25.05 5.49 -3.18
N ARG A 69 25.00 4.15 -3.28
CA ARG A 69 26.19 3.29 -3.26
C ARG A 69 25.91 1.96 -3.95
N PRO A 70 26.94 1.29 -4.51
CA PRO A 70 26.75 0.01 -5.18
C PRO A 70 26.50 -1.13 -4.19
N ALA A 71 25.76 -2.14 -4.63
CA ALA A 71 25.59 -3.41 -3.98
C ALA A 71 26.88 -4.24 -4.10
N VAL A 72 27.06 -5.14 -3.14
CA VAL A 72 28.21 -6.04 -3.07
C VAL A 72 27.76 -7.43 -3.51
N PRO A 73 28.50 -8.11 -4.40
CA PRO A 73 28.18 -9.49 -4.76
C PRO A 73 28.42 -10.42 -3.56
N GLY A 74 27.55 -11.40 -3.40
CA GLY A 74 27.67 -12.51 -2.45
C GLY A 74 27.59 -13.85 -3.19
N SER A 75 28.26 -14.86 -2.64
CA SER A 75 28.13 -16.23 -3.14
C SER A 75 28.30 -17.25 -2.02
N ARG A 76 27.70 -18.43 -2.20
CA ARG A 76 27.83 -19.57 -1.30
C ARG A 76 27.68 -20.89 -2.04
N HIS A 77 28.30 -21.93 -1.50
CA HIS A 77 28.14 -23.30 -1.97
C HIS A 77 27.30 -24.11 -0.98
N ARG A 78 26.33 -24.86 -1.50
CA ARG A 78 25.60 -25.91 -0.78
C ARG A 78 26.49 -27.15 -0.59
N PRO A 79 26.17 -28.07 0.34
CA PRO A 79 26.92 -29.32 0.50
C PRO A 79 26.95 -30.21 -0.75
N ASP A 80 25.92 -30.11 -1.60
CA ASP A 80 25.83 -30.81 -2.89
C ASP A 80 26.70 -30.18 -4.01
N GLY A 81 27.43 -29.09 -3.71
CA GLY A 81 28.29 -28.38 -4.65
C GLY A 81 27.58 -27.28 -5.44
N THR A 82 26.27 -27.12 -5.31
CA THR A 82 25.50 -26.08 -6.01
C THR A 82 25.89 -24.69 -5.53
N GLU A 83 26.27 -23.80 -6.45
CA GLU A 83 26.59 -22.41 -6.15
C GLU A 83 25.33 -21.53 -6.18
N LEU A 84 25.16 -20.71 -5.14
CA LEU A 84 24.16 -19.66 -5.08
C LEU A 84 24.85 -18.30 -5.12
N ARG A 85 24.33 -17.38 -5.94
CA ARG A 85 24.87 -16.03 -6.15
C ARG A 85 23.79 -14.97 -5.92
N TRP A 86 24.19 -13.82 -5.38
CA TRP A 86 23.30 -12.69 -5.14
C TRP A 86 24.07 -11.37 -5.10
N LYS A 87 23.33 -10.26 -5.08
CA LYS A 87 23.83 -8.93 -4.73
C LYS A 87 23.17 -8.47 -3.44
N GLN A 88 23.89 -7.73 -2.60
CA GLN A 88 23.35 -7.19 -1.35
C GLN A 88 23.78 -5.75 -1.07
N ILE A 89 22.90 -4.98 -0.44
CA ILE A 89 23.16 -3.60 -0.04
C ILE A 89 22.39 -3.28 1.25
N GLY A 90 22.91 -2.37 2.08
CA GLY A 90 22.20 -1.88 3.28
C GLY A 90 22.72 -2.41 4.62
N ILE A 91 23.72 -3.30 4.64
CA ILE A 91 24.28 -3.85 5.90
C ILE A 91 24.79 -2.77 6.85
N ASN A 92 25.47 -1.74 6.34
CA ASN A 92 25.91 -0.63 7.19
C ASN A 92 24.72 0.17 7.76
N GLY A 93 23.59 0.21 7.05
CA GLY A 93 22.34 0.78 7.55
C GLY A 93 21.80 -0.04 8.71
N LEU A 94 21.70 -1.37 8.54
CA LEU A 94 21.29 -2.30 9.60
C LEU A 94 22.18 -2.19 10.85
N ILE A 95 23.51 -2.12 10.69
CA ILE A 95 24.45 -1.97 11.81
C ILE A 95 24.19 -0.67 12.59
N ALA A 96 23.93 0.43 11.87
CA ALA A 96 23.71 1.74 12.48
C ALA A 96 22.30 1.87 13.07
N ASP A 97 21.32 1.20 12.48
CA ASP A 97 19.90 1.29 12.78
C ASP A 97 19.22 -0.08 12.60
N PRO A 98 19.17 -0.92 13.65
CA PRO A 98 18.75 -2.32 13.57
C PRO A 98 17.32 -2.58 13.08
N GLN A 99 16.47 -1.55 13.04
CA GLN A 99 15.13 -1.65 12.46
C GLN A 99 15.15 -1.75 10.92
N LEU A 100 16.24 -1.30 10.28
CA LEU A 100 16.34 -1.20 8.83
C LEU A 100 16.71 -2.55 8.20
N PRO A 101 15.99 -2.99 7.16
CA PRO A 101 16.37 -4.18 6.42
C PRO A 101 17.61 -3.92 5.56
N PHE A 102 18.26 -4.99 5.15
CA PHE A 102 19.12 -4.96 3.97
C PHE A 102 18.42 -5.60 2.77
N PHE A 103 18.90 -5.29 1.57
CA PHE A 103 18.25 -5.73 0.34
C PHE A 103 19.09 -6.80 -0.35
N LEU A 104 18.39 -7.74 -0.99
CA LEU A 104 18.97 -8.86 -1.71
C LEU A 104 18.39 -8.94 -3.12
N GLN A 105 19.22 -9.17 -4.12
CA GLN A 105 18.78 -9.64 -5.42
C GLN A 105 19.46 -10.96 -5.71
N TRP A 106 18.67 -12.02 -5.86
CA TRP A 106 19.14 -13.34 -6.23
C TRP A 106 19.55 -13.37 -7.71
N ASP A 107 20.74 -13.92 -7.99
CA ASP A 107 21.27 -14.15 -9.34
C ASP A 107 21.36 -15.67 -9.58
N ILE A 108 20.23 -16.33 -9.39
CA ILE A 108 20.04 -17.78 -9.50
C ILE A 108 18.66 -18.10 -10.09
N PRO A 109 18.51 -19.27 -10.71
CA PRO A 109 17.19 -19.85 -11.01
C PRO A 109 16.28 -19.90 -9.78
N SER A 110 14.96 -19.71 -9.98
CA SER A 110 13.98 -19.63 -8.90
C SER A 110 13.81 -20.95 -8.13
N ASP A 111 14.01 -22.09 -8.78
CA ASP A 111 14.03 -23.43 -8.16
C ASP A 111 15.23 -23.64 -7.23
N LEU A 112 16.24 -22.77 -7.28
CA LEU A 112 17.37 -22.77 -6.37
C LEU A 112 17.24 -21.73 -5.24
N HIS A 113 16.12 -20.99 -5.18
CA HIS A 113 15.88 -20.02 -4.12
C HIS A 113 15.95 -20.68 -2.72
N PRO A 114 16.43 -19.99 -1.67
CA PRO A 114 16.61 -20.62 -0.36
C PRO A 114 15.31 -21.04 0.35
N SER A 115 14.16 -20.52 -0.07
CA SER A 115 12.85 -21.00 0.37
C SER A 115 12.40 -22.29 -0.34
N THR A 116 13.07 -22.68 -1.43
CA THR A 116 12.71 -23.87 -2.18
C THR A 116 13.11 -25.11 -1.38
N GLY A 117 12.12 -25.96 -1.06
CA GLY A 117 12.29 -27.12 -0.19
C GLY A 117 11.50 -27.07 1.12
N ALA A 118 10.68 -26.04 1.34
CA ALA A 118 9.69 -26.04 2.41
C ALA A 118 8.70 -27.20 2.21
N ASP A 119 8.43 -27.96 3.26
CA ASP A 119 7.52 -29.11 3.24
C ASP A 119 6.03 -28.71 3.29
N GLY A 120 5.74 -27.41 3.33
CA GLY A 120 4.40 -26.84 3.38
C GLY A 120 3.81 -26.74 4.80
N THR A 121 4.54 -27.14 5.83
CA THR A 121 3.99 -27.22 7.21
C THR A 121 4.32 -26.02 8.09
N VAL A 122 5.35 -25.25 7.75
CA VAL A 122 5.83 -24.11 8.55
C VAL A 122 5.87 -22.83 7.72
N SER A 123 5.10 -21.83 8.17
CA SER A 123 5.02 -20.49 7.58
C SER A 123 5.54 -19.42 8.56
N LEU A 124 5.90 -18.25 8.01
CA LEU A 124 6.26 -17.09 8.82
C LEU A 124 4.98 -16.35 9.24
N ALA A 125 4.59 -16.47 10.51
CA ALA A 125 3.39 -15.81 11.02
C ALA A 125 3.51 -14.27 11.09
N GLY A 126 4.73 -13.77 11.29
CA GLY A 126 5.00 -12.33 11.35
C GLY A 126 6.39 -12.01 11.90
N ILE A 127 6.72 -10.72 11.90
CA ILE A 127 7.92 -10.14 12.50
C ILE A 127 7.52 -9.00 13.45
N GLU A 128 8.17 -8.95 14.61
CA GLU A 128 8.04 -7.85 15.55
C GLU A 128 9.26 -6.92 15.41
N ILE A 129 9.02 -5.65 15.10
CA ILE A 129 10.07 -4.65 14.91
C ILE A 129 9.96 -3.57 15.97
N ALA A 130 11.01 -3.46 16.78
CA ALA A 130 11.20 -2.32 17.68
C ALA A 130 11.73 -1.11 16.88
N GLY A 131 10.83 -0.27 16.37
CA GLY A 131 11.21 0.79 15.45
C GLY A 131 10.09 1.77 15.10
N ASP A 132 10.42 2.66 14.17
CA ASP A 132 9.54 3.66 13.59
C ASP A 132 9.14 3.23 12.17
N PRO A 133 7.86 2.94 11.90
CA PRO A 133 7.39 2.52 10.57
C PRO A 133 7.68 3.55 9.49
N GLN A 134 7.68 4.84 9.83
CA GLN A 134 8.01 5.91 8.87
C GLN A 134 9.48 5.83 8.47
N ARG A 135 10.37 5.61 9.43
CA ARG A 135 11.81 5.45 9.19
C ARG A 135 12.11 4.26 8.28
N VAL A 136 11.43 3.14 8.50
CA VAL A 136 11.59 1.95 7.68
C VAL A 136 11.01 2.16 6.28
N SER A 137 9.85 2.82 6.16
CA SER A 137 9.26 3.18 4.85
C SER A 137 10.18 4.07 4.01
N GLU A 138 10.79 5.09 4.63
CA GLU A 138 11.78 5.95 3.95
C GLU A 138 12.96 5.15 3.39
N TRP A 139 13.42 4.15 4.15
CA TRP A 139 14.52 3.29 3.76
C TRP A 139 14.14 2.30 2.66
N LEU A 140 12.92 1.76 2.73
CA LEU A 140 12.33 0.88 1.72
C LEU A 140 11.97 1.63 0.42
N GLY A 141 11.83 2.96 0.46
CA GLY A 141 11.44 3.80 -0.67
C GLY A 141 9.98 3.60 -1.10
N GLU A 142 9.20 2.94 -0.26
CA GLU A 142 7.77 2.65 -0.36
C GLU A 142 7.22 2.41 1.05
N THR A 143 5.91 2.32 1.21
CA THR A 143 5.31 2.07 2.53
C THR A 143 5.72 0.70 3.04
N VAL A 144 6.00 0.57 4.34
CA VAL A 144 6.54 -0.66 4.93
C VAL A 144 5.65 -1.89 4.73
N GLU A 145 4.36 -1.68 4.49
CA GLU A 145 3.35 -2.67 4.15
C GLU A 145 3.55 -3.26 2.75
N ALA A 146 4.22 -2.55 1.83
CA ALA A 146 4.44 -3.05 0.48
C ALA A 146 5.50 -4.15 0.45
N PRO A 147 6.74 -4.02 0.98
CA PRO A 147 7.71 -5.11 0.94
C PRO A 147 7.40 -6.27 1.88
N LEU A 148 6.46 -6.07 2.81
CA LEU A 148 6.13 -6.99 3.89
C LEU A 148 4.67 -7.47 3.84
N GLU A 149 3.93 -7.26 2.75
CA GLU A 149 2.51 -7.69 2.64
C GLU A 149 2.30 -9.19 2.94
N ASP A 150 3.30 -10.02 2.64
CA ASP A 150 3.27 -11.48 2.84
C ASP A 150 3.67 -11.90 4.27
N VAL A 151 4.01 -10.94 5.14
CA VAL A 151 4.49 -11.16 6.51
C VAL A 151 3.89 -10.12 7.46
N LYS A 152 3.07 -10.54 8.42
CA LYS A 152 2.53 -9.61 9.44
C LYS A 152 3.66 -8.87 10.14
N VAL A 153 3.59 -7.54 10.25
CA VAL A 153 4.57 -6.73 10.99
C VAL A 153 3.92 -6.11 12.21
N GLU A 154 4.46 -6.38 13.39
CA GLU A 154 4.05 -5.75 14.64
C GLU A 154 5.10 -4.74 15.08
N TRP A 155 4.69 -3.48 15.26
CA TRP A 155 5.58 -2.41 15.70
C TRP A 155 5.51 -2.27 17.22
N VAL A 156 6.66 -2.38 17.88
CA VAL A 156 6.78 -2.20 19.32
C VAL A 156 7.62 -0.97 19.65
N ALA A 157 7.24 -0.26 20.71
CA ALA A 157 8.03 0.86 21.19
C ALA A 157 9.42 0.37 21.63
N PRO A 158 10.52 1.02 21.22
CA PRO A 158 11.85 0.59 21.63
C PRO A 158 11.97 0.64 23.17
N PRO A 159 12.67 -0.32 23.80
CA PRO A 159 12.86 -0.32 25.24
C PRO A 159 13.43 1.02 25.71
N ARG A 160 12.96 1.52 26.86
CA ARG A 160 13.19 2.88 27.41
C ARG A 160 14.66 3.31 27.62
N HIS A 161 15.64 2.54 27.15
CA HIS A 161 17.07 2.80 27.31
C HIS A 161 17.84 3.13 26.02
N ALA A 162 17.19 3.20 24.85
CA ALA A 162 17.86 3.55 23.60
C ALA A 162 17.41 4.91 23.03
N ARG A 163 17.69 6.02 23.75
CA ARG A 163 17.70 7.36 23.13
C ARG A 163 19.12 7.69 22.69
N HIS A 164 19.44 7.48 21.42
CA HIS A 164 20.62 8.10 20.82
C HIS A 164 20.33 9.56 20.42
N PRO A 165 21.33 10.45 20.50
CA PRO A 165 21.11 11.89 20.39
C PRO A 165 20.81 12.28 18.94
N ARG A 166 19.79 13.12 18.77
CA ARG A 166 19.52 13.85 17.52
C ARG A 166 20.78 14.61 17.12
N ARG A 167 21.45 14.20 16.03
CA ARG A 167 22.43 15.06 15.37
C ARG A 167 21.73 15.87 14.28
N ALA A 168 21.98 17.17 14.36
CA ALA A 168 21.55 18.20 13.44
C ALA A 168 22.02 17.90 12.00
N GLY A 169 21.12 18.12 11.06
CA GLY A 169 21.34 18.06 9.62
C GLY A 169 20.24 18.86 8.92
N ALA A 170 20.07 20.11 9.34
CA ALA A 170 19.32 21.11 8.57
C ALA A 170 20.17 21.49 7.35
N ASP A 171 20.12 20.69 6.30
CA ASP A 171 20.31 21.08 4.89
C ASP A 171 20.32 19.83 4.01
N ALA A 172 19.14 19.31 3.69
CA ALA A 172 18.95 18.36 2.60
C ALA A 172 17.53 18.44 2.03
N GLN A 173 16.95 19.63 1.99
CA GLN A 173 15.71 19.90 1.28
C GLN A 173 16.07 20.37 -0.14
N ARG A 174 16.73 19.48 -0.91
CA ARG A 174 16.97 19.71 -2.34
C ARG A 174 16.68 18.43 -3.13
N HIS A 175 15.53 18.49 -3.79
CA HIS A 175 15.12 17.78 -5.01
C HIS A 175 15.47 16.29 -5.14
N ARG A 176 14.48 15.43 -4.86
CA ARG A 176 14.36 14.07 -5.41
C ARG A 176 13.02 13.94 -6.14
N PRO A 177 12.90 13.14 -7.22
CA PRO A 177 11.69 13.11 -8.02
C PRO A 177 10.63 12.30 -7.28
N HIS A 178 9.60 12.97 -6.74
CA HIS A 178 8.31 12.32 -6.57
C HIS A 178 7.96 11.71 -7.94
N LEU A 179 7.62 10.41 -8.00
CA LEU A 179 7.02 9.83 -9.21
C LEU A 179 5.80 10.70 -9.50
N LYS A 180 5.93 11.56 -10.52
CA LYS A 180 4.91 12.55 -10.78
C LYS A 180 3.65 11.79 -11.18
N PRO A 181 2.49 12.12 -10.57
CA PRO A 181 1.21 11.67 -11.10
C PRO A 181 1.13 11.93 -12.60
N VAL A 182 0.34 11.13 -13.31
CA VAL A 182 0.04 11.39 -14.72
C VAL A 182 -0.38 12.86 -14.88
N PRO A 183 0.14 13.60 -15.89
CA PRO A 183 -0.22 15.00 -16.10
C PRO A 183 -1.75 15.20 -16.08
N GLY A 184 -2.23 16.19 -15.33
CA GLY A 184 -3.66 16.46 -15.17
C GLY A 184 -4.33 15.76 -13.98
N ALA A 185 -3.63 14.90 -13.24
CA ALA A 185 -4.15 14.30 -12.02
C ALA A 185 -4.45 15.35 -10.93
N ILE A 186 -5.60 15.22 -10.29
CA ILE A 186 -5.94 16.00 -9.08
C ILE A 186 -5.39 15.26 -7.85
N PRO A 187 -4.63 15.94 -6.98
CA PRO A 187 -4.10 15.32 -5.76
C PRO A 187 -5.16 14.79 -4.80
N SER A 188 -4.88 13.61 -4.26
CA SER A 188 -5.61 12.98 -3.14
C SER A 188 -4.61 12.75 -2.00
N PRO A 189 -4.36 13.77 -1.14
CA PRO A 189 -3.23 13.77 -0.20
C PRO A 189 -3.29 12.63 0.83
N ASN A 190 -4.49 12.21 1.23
CA ASN A 190 -4.69 11.13 2.20
C ASN A 190 -4.11 9.81 1.69
N ILE A 191 -4.55 9.29 0.55
CA ILE A 191 -4.02 8.03 0.00
C ILE A 191 -2.62 8.20 -0.62
N TRP A 192 -2.27 9.37 -1.16
CA TRP A 192 -0.94 9.58 -1.79
C TRP A 192 0.20 9.68 -0.78
N HIS A 193 -0.09 10.09 0.46
CA HIS A 193 0.92 10.26 1.51
C HIS A 193 0.76 9.28 2.67
N HIS A 194 -0.43 8.68 2.84
CA HIS A 194 -0.77 7.80 3.96
C HIS A 194 -1.45 6.51 3.51
N THR A 195 -0.91 5.85 2.48
CA THR A 195 -1.48 4.64 1.86
C THR A 195 -1.93 3.55 2.86
N ALA A 196 -1.11 3.25 3.86
CA ALA A 196 -1.40 2.20 4.85
C ALA A 196 -2.56 2.58 5.78
N THR A 197 -2.63 3.84 6.18
CA THR A 197 -3.75 4.36 6.97
C THR A 197 -5.04 4.38 6.15
N TYR A 198 -4.95 4.69 4.86
CA TYR A 198 -6.10 4.62 3.96
C TYR A 198 -6.60 3.18 3.74
N GLU A 199 -5.75 2.16 3.84
CA GLU A 199 -6.17 0.74 3.88
C GLU A 199 -7.00 0.40 5.13
N LEU A 200 -6.67 1.01 6.29
CA LEU A 200 -7.48 0.87 7.51
C LEU A 200 -8.85 1.49 7.30
N GLU A 201 -8.91 2.69 6.70
CA GLU A 201 -10.18 3.34 6.34
C GLU A 201 -11.01 2.45 5.41
N ASN A 202 -10.41 1.89 4.36
CA ASN A 202 -11.11 1.02 3.43
C ASN A 202 -11.71 -0.23 4.12
N ARG A 203 -11.03 -0.80 5.12
CA ARG A 203 -11.53 -1.94 5.91
C ARG A 203 -12.63 -1.53 6.90
N ALA A 204 -12.49 -0.36 7.51
CA ALA A 204 -13.45 0.14 8.49
C ALA A 204 -14.76 0.60 7.83
N ALA A 205 -14.71 1.04 6.57
CA ALA A 205 -15.84 1.54 5.81
C ALA A 205 -16.80 0.46 5.33
N ASP A 206 -18.09 0.76 5.51
CA ASP A 206 -19.21 -0.09 5.09
C ASP A 206 -19.16 -1.51 5.71
N PRO A 207 -19.05 -1.65 7.04
CA PRO A 207 -18.85 -2.94 7.69
C PRO A 207 -20.05 -3.90 7.54
N ASP A 208 -21.21 -3.37 7.17
CA ASP A 208 -22.45 -4.12 6.99
C ASP A 208 -22.85 -4.23 5.50
N ASP A 209 -21.95 -3.94 4.56
CA ASP A 209 -22.13 -4.07 3.10
C ASP A 209 -23.35 -3.31 2.53
N ARG A 210 -23.73 -2.20 3.15
CA ARG A 210 -24.88 -1.39 2.73
C ARG A 210 -24.62 -0.69 1.41
N LEU A 211 -23.42 -0.12 1.24
CA LEU A 211 -23.04 0.50 -0.03
C LEU A 211 -22.93 -0.55 -1.13
N TRP A 212 -22.32 -1.70 -0.84
CA TRP A 212 -22.25 -2.81 -1.80
C TRP A 212 -23.63 -3.32 -2.25
N THR A 213 -24.57 -3.42 -1.32
CA THR A 213 -25.96 -3.79 -1.61
C THR A 213 -26.64 -2.72 -2.48
N ALA A 214 -26.48 -1.43 -2.14
CA ALA A 214 -27.04 -0.33 -2.92
C ALA A 214 -26.47 -0.30 -4.35
N MET A 215 -25.15 -0.44 -4.51
CA MET A 215 -24.51 -0.49 -5.83
C MET A 215 -25.03 -1.66 -6.68
N ARG A 216 -25.15 -2.86 -6.10
CA ARG A 216 -25.66 -4.03 -6.83
C ARG A 216 -27.13 -3.86 -7.25
N SER A 217 -27.93 -3.12 -6.47
CA SER A 217 -29.31 -2.79 -6.85
C SER A 217 -29.40 -1.86 -8.06
N ARG A 218 -28.36 -1.05 -8.30
CA ARG A 218 -28.25 -0.16 -9.47
C ARG A 218 -27.71 -0.87 -10.69
N ALA A 219 -26.69 -1.71 -10.52
CA ALA A 219 -26.14 -2.51 -11.60
C ALA A 219 -25.54 -3.81 -11.07
N ASP A 220 -26.05 -4.95 -11.55
CA ASP A 220 -25.36 -6.22 -11.38
C ASP A 220 -24.18 -6.30 -12.36
N TRP A 221 -22.98 -6.53 -11.83
CA TRP A 221 -21.75 -6.67 -12.62
C TRP A 221 -21.42 -8.11 -12.99
N THR A 222 -22.26 -9.08 -12.64
CA THR A 222 -22.03 -10.50 -12.97
C THR A 222 -21.87 -10.71 -14.47
N GLY A 223 -20.73 -11.28 -14.88
CA GLY A 223 -20.39 -11.51 -16.29
C GLY A 223 -20.13 -10.24 -17.11
N ARG A 224 -19.96 -9.07 -16.46
CA ARG A 224 -19.77 -7.77 -17.13
C ARG A 224 -18.33 -7.27 -17.05
N THR A 225 -18.01 -6.25 -17.84
CA THR A 225 -16.75 -5.50 -17.77
C THR A 225 -16.92 -4.32 -16.82
N VAL A 226 -16.18 -4.33 -15.72
CA VAL A 226 -16.19 -3.28 -14.69
C VAL A 226 -14.96 -2.39 -14.84
N LEU A 227 -15.15 -1.08 -14.76
CA LEU A 227 -14.10 -0.08 -14.57
C LEU A 227 -14.16 0.46 -13.15
N ASP A 228 -13.07 0.32 -12.40
CA ASP A 228 -12.85 1.02 -11.12
C ASP A 228 -11.93 2.22 -11.38
N LEU A 229 -12.52 3.43 -11.42
CA LEU A 229 -11.85 4.66 -11.84
C LEU A 229 -11.34 5.44 -10.62
N GLY A 230 -10.01 5.53 -10.49
CA GLY A 230 -9.35 5.96 -9.27
C GLY A 230 -9.22 4.80 -8.27
N CYS A 231 -8.75 3.63 -8.73
CA CYS A 231 -8.78 2.40 -7.93
C CYS A 231 -7.76 2.37 -6.77
N GLY A 232 -6.87 3.36 -6.66
CA GLY A 232 -5.89 3.47 -5.58
C GLY A 232 -4.97 2.25 -5.51
N THR A 233 -4.91 1.62 -4.35
CA THR A 233 -4.18 0.36 -4.10
C THR A 233 -4.90 -0.90 -4.60
N GLY A 234 -6.00 -0.73 -5.34
CA GLY A 234 -6.79 -1.81 -5.92
C GLY A 234 -7.70 -2.51 -4.92
N PHE A 235 -8.12 -1.82 -3.84
CA PHE A 235 -8.82 -2.45 -2.71
C PHE A 235 -10.07 -3.25 -3.12
N HIS A 236 -10.89 -2.67 -4.00
CA HIS A 236 -12.17 -3.24 -4.42
C HIS A 236 -12.06 -4.18 -5.63
N LEU A 237 -10.93 -4.16 -6.35
CA LEU A 237 -10.75 -4.95 -7.59
C LEU A 237 -10.99 -6.45 -7.38
N PRO A 238 -10.46 -7.12 -6.32
CA PRO A 238 -10.72 -8.53 -6.10
C PRO A 238 -12.22 -8.84 -5.92
N ARG A 239 -12.95 -8.00 -5.19
CA ARG A 239 -14.39 -8.21 -4.92
C ARG A 239 -15.24 -8.09 -6.18
N PHE A 240 -14.91 -7.16 -7.08
CA PHE A 240 -15.55 -7.13 -8.39
C PHE A 240 -15.22 -8.37 -9.23
N ALA A 241 -13.97 -8.83 -9.19
CA ALA A 241 -13.48 -9.95 -9.99
C ALA A 241 -14.07 -11.31 -9.58
N GLU A 242 -14.72 -11.41 -8.42
CA GLU A 242 -15.44 -12.62 -7.99
C GLU A 242 -16.56 -13.02 -8.96
N THR A 243 -17.25 -12.04 -9.56
CA THR A 243 -18.40 -12.30 -10.46
C THR A 243 -18.33 -11.57 -11.79
N ALA A 244 -17.52 -10.52 -11.93
CA ALA A 244 -17.34 -9.82 -13.20
C ALA A 244 -16.60 -10.70 -14.22
N ALA A 245 -16.86 -10.49 -15.52
CA ALA A 245 -16.08 -11.13 -16.58
C ALA A 245 -14.68 -10.51 -16.71
N ARG A 246 -14.57 -9.21 -16.45
CA ARG A 246 -13.30 -8.47 -16.47
C ARG A 246 -13.41 -7.25 -15.56
N VAL A 247 -12.35 -6.95 -14.82
CA VAL A 247 -12.22 -5.73 -14.01
C VAL A 247 -11.00 -4.94 -14.47
N ILE A 248 -11.18 -3.64 -14.67
CA ILE A 248 -10.10 -2.74 -15.06
C ILE A 248 -10.02 -1.65 -14.00
N GLY A 249 -8.90 -1.56 -13.29
CA GLY A 249 -8.58 -0.41 -12.46
C GLY A 249 -7.86 0.67 -13.26
N VAL A 250 -8.22 1.94 -13.11
CA VAL A 250 -7.45 3.07 -13.64
C VAL A 250 -6.97 3.94 -12.48
N GLU A 251 -5.67 4.20 -12.41
CA GLU A 251 -5.05 4.94 -11.30
C GLU A 251 -3.97 5.93 -11.79
N PRO A 252 -4.06 7.22 -11.46
CA PRO A 252 -3.10 8.23 -11.92
C PRO A 252 -1.77 8.24 -11.16
N HIS A 253 -1.71 7.73 -9.93
CA HIS A 253 -0.49 7.71 -9.13
C HIS A 253 0.32 6.42 -9.40
N PRO A 254 1.53 6.49 -10.01
CA PRO A 254 2.27 5.30 -10.41
C PRO A 254 2.61 4.36 -9.24
N GLY A 255 2.82 4.92 -8.04
CA GLY A 255 3.04 4.11 -6.84
C GLY A 255 1.81 3.29 -6.43
N LEU A 256 0.61 3.87 -6.52
CA LEU A 256 -0.63 3.19 -6.13
C LEU A 256 -1.02 2.15 -7.18
N ALA A 257 -0.89 2.48 -8.47
CA ALA A 257 -1.11 1.55 -9.56
C ALA A 257 -0.22 0.29 -9.46
N ARG A 258 1.05 0.45 -9.04
CA ARG A 258 1.96 -0.69 -8.79
C ARG A 258 1.47 -1.55 -7.63
N LEU A 259 1.00 -0.95 -6.54
CA LEU A 259 0.44 -1.67 -5.40
C LEU A 259 -0.84 -2.43 -5.79
N ALA A 260 -1.73 -1.81 -6.56
CA ALA A 260 -2.92 -2.46 -7.09
C ALA A 260 -2.58 -3.65 -7.97
N ALA A 261 -1.66 -3.49 -8.92
CA ALA A 261 -1.20 -4.60 -9.76
C ALA A 261 -0.54 -5.72 -8.94
N ARG A 262 0.17 -5.39 -7.85
CA ARG A 262 0.75 -6.39 -6.95
C ARG A 262 -0.34 -7.16 -6.18
N ARG A 263 -1.33 -6.46 -5.62
CA ARG A 263 -2.48 -7.09 -4.92
C ARG A 263 -3.18 -8.13 -5.79
N LEU A 264 -3.38 -7.83 -7.08
CA LEU A 264 -4.00 -8.77 -8.01
C LEU A 264 -3.14 -10.03 -8.18
N ARG A 265 -1.82 -9.88 -8.33
CA ARG A 265 -0.89 -11.02 -8.44
C ARG A 265 -0.83 -11.84 -7.15
N THR A 266 -0.69 -11.20 -5.99
CA THR A 266 -0.55 -11.90 -4.69
C THR A 266 -1.80 -12.67 -4.33
N ARG A 267 -2.98 -12.15 -4.67
CA ARG A 267 -4.28 -12.83 -4.46
C ARG A 267 -4.67 -13.79 -5.58
N GLY A 268 -3.84 -13.97 -6.61
CA GLY A 268 -4.14 -14.86 -7.73
C GLY A 268 -5.35 -14.43 -8.57
N VAL A 269 -5.68 -13.14 -8.59
CA VAL A 269 -6.81 -12.59 -9.35
C VAL A 269 -6.41 -12.43 -10.82
N THR A 270 -6.98 -13.26 -11.69
CA THR A 270 -6.66 -13.30 -13.14
C THR A 270 -7.63 -12.51 -14.02
N GLY A 271 -8.83 -12.23 -13.52
CA GLY A 271 -9.88 -11.47 -14.23
C GLY A 271 -9.78 -9.94 -14.07
N ALA A 272 -8.67 -9.42 -13.54
CA ALA A 272 -8.49 -8.01 -13.26
C ALA A 272 -7.13 -7.48 -13.73
N GLU A 273 -7.07 -6.22 -14.13
CA GLU A 273 -5.82 -5.52 -14.46
C GLU A 273 -5.87 -4.05 -14.01
N VAL A 274 -4.70 -3.39 -14.03
CA VAL A 274 -4.58 -1.98 -13.65
C VAL A 274 -3.84 -1.21 -14.74
N LEU A 275 -4.41 -0.09 -15.18
CA LEU A 275 -3.86 0.79 -16.20
C LEU A 275 -3.52 2.16 -15.60
N PRO A 276 -2.37 2.76 -15.94
CA PRO A 276 -2.10 4.14 -15.58
C PRO A 276 -3.00 5.08 -16.41
N GLY A 277 -3.67 6.02 -15.76
CA GLY A 277 -4.55 6.98 -16.43
C GLY A 277 -5.28 7.90 -15.46
N THR A 278 -5.97 8.91 -15.98
CA THR A 278 -6.76 9.86 -15.18
C THR A 278 -8.25 9.70 -15.47
N ALA A 279 -9.11 10.29 -14.64
CA ALA A 279 -10.55 10.32 -14.94
C ALA A 279 -10.88 11.16 -16.18
N GLN A 280 -10.03 12.14 -16.50
CA GLN A 280 -10.18 13.06 -17.63
C GLN A 280 -9.58 12.51 -18.93
N GLU A 281 -8.83 11.40 -18.87
CA GLU A 281 -8.23 10.72 -20.00
C GLU A 281 -8.14 9.22 -19.67
N ILE A 282 -9.25 8.52 -19.84
CA ILE A 282 -9.40 7.10 -19.51
C ILE A 282 -8.74 6.29 -20.63
N PRO A 283 -7.75 5.42 -20.34
CA PRO A 283 -6.97 4.69 -21.33
C PRO A 283 -7.74 3.48 -21.89
N LEU A 284 -9.01 3.66 -22.25
CA LEU A 284 -9.92 2.64 -22.74
C LEU A 284 -10.58 3.06 -24.05
N PRO A 285 -10.92 2.12 -24.94
CA PRO A 285 -11.72 2.41 -26.13
C PRO A 285 -13.12 2.89 -25.78
N ASP A 286 -13.76 3.53 -26.76
CA ASP A 286 -15.16 3.95 -26.68
C ASP A 286 -16.08 2.74 -26.45
N ALA A 287 -17.16 2.94 -25.70
CA ALA A 287 -18.20 1.94 -25.43
C ALA A 287 -17.68 0.55 -25.00
N SER A 288 -16.65 0.51 -24.16
CA SER A 288 -15.92 -0.72 -23.78
C SER A 288 -16.34 -1.32 -22.43
N VAL A 289 -16.96 -0.55 -21.53
CA VAL A 289 -17.27 -0.98 -20.16
C VAL A 289 -18.78 -0.98 -19.89
N ASP A 290 -19.26 -1.90 -19.04
CA ASP A 290 -20.67 -1.97 -18.63
C ASP A 290 -20.94 -1.18 -17.36
N VAL A 291 -20.03 -1.28 -16.40
CA VAL A 291 -20.22 -0.76 -15.04
C VAL A 291 -19.00 0.07 -14.70
N VAL A 292 -19.22 1.32 -14.30
CA VAL A 292 -18.18 2.18 -13.75
C VAL A 292 -18.42 2.36 -12.26
N HIS A 293 -17.38 2.14 -11.48
CA HIS A 293 -17.30 2.44 -10.06
C HIS A 293 -16.25 3.54 -9.87
N ALA A 294 -16.59 4.59 -9.13
CA ALA A 294 -15.64 5.60 -8.69
C ALA A 294 -15.99 6.03 -7.26
N ARG A 295 -15.11 5.76 -6.30
CA ARG A 295 -15.34 6.07 -4.88
C ARG A 295 -14.26 6.99 -4.33
N TRP A 296 -14.68 8.10 -3.72
CA TRP A 296 -13.77 9.11 -3.14
C TRP A 296 -12.68 9.55 -4.11
N ALA A 297 -13.07 9.62 -5.39
CA ALA A 297 -12.22 9.92 -6.51
C ALA A 297 -12.61 11.29 -7.09
N TYR A 298 -12.05 11.64 -8.25
CA TYR A 298 -12.18 12.90 -8.99
C TYR A 298 -13.57 13.60 -9.02
N PHE A 299 -14.67 12.89 -8.80
CA PHE A 299 -16.04 13.35 -9.05
C PHE A 299 -16.73 14.00 -7.83
N PHE A 300 -16.19 15.12 -7.35
CA PHE A 300 -16.74 15.89 -6.22
C PHE A 300 -17.79 16.96 -6.62
N GLY A 301 -18.39 16.85 -7.82
CA GLY A 301 -19.36 17.81 -8.35
C GLY A 301 -18.75 18.80 -9.37
N PRO A 302 -19.10 20.11 -9.33
CA PRO A 302 -18.61 21.10 -10.30
C PRO A 302 -17.09 21.06 -10.51
N GLY A 303 -16.65 21.04 -11.77
CA GLY A 303 -15.25 20.90 -12.15
C GLY A 303 -14.87 19.48 -12.62
N CYS A 304 -15.72 18.47 -12.35
CA CYS A 304 -15.49 17.10 -12.81
C CYS A 304 -15.99 16.82 -14.24
N GLU A 305 -16.46 17.85 -14.97
CA GLU A 305 -17.04 17.70 -16.32
C GLU A 305 -16.14 16.98 -17.33
N PRO A 306 -14.81 17.21 -17.38
CA PRO A 306 -13.93 16.44 -18.26
C PRO A 306 -14.02 14.93 -18.04
N GLY A 307 -14.13 14.50 -16.78
CA GLY A 307 -14.34 13.09 -16.47
C GLY A 307 -15.72 12.59 -16.88
N LEU A 308 -16.77 13.43 -16.80
CA LEU A 308 -18.11 13.06 -17.28
C LEU A 308 -18.14 12.83 -18.80
N VAL A 309 -17.38 13.62 -19.57
CA VAL A 309 -17.20 13.41 -21.01
C VAL A 309 -16.53 12.07 -21.30
N GLU A 310 -15.51 11.70 -20.52
CA GLU A 310 -14.88 10.39 -20.66
C GLU A 310 -15.82 9.25 -20.27
N LEU A 311 -16.66 9.40 -19.24
CA LEU A 311 -17.72 8.43 -18.94
C LEU A 311 -18.70 8.28 -20.11
N ASP A 312 -19.10 9.37 -20.75
CA ASP A 312 -19.96 9.33 -21.95
C ASP A 312 -19.30 8.59 -23.11
N ARG A 313 -17.97 8.64 -23.20
CA ARG A 313 -17.19 7.97 -24.24
C ARG A 313 -17.02 6.47 -23.97
N VAL A 314 -16.60 6.08 -22.76
CA VAL A 314 -16.19 4.69 -22.48
C VAL A 314 -17.34 3.76 -22.11
N VAL A 315 -18.45 4.29 -21.58
CA VAL A 315 -19.59 3.47 -21.14
C VAL A 315 -20.41 3.03 -22.34
N ARG A 316 -20.69 1.72 -22.43
CA ARG A 316 -21.55 1.16 -23.49
C ARG A 316 -23.01 1.56 -23.29
N ARG A 317 -23.82 1.48 -24.35
CA ARG A 317 -25.29 1.55 -24.23
C ARG A 317 -25.80 0.41 -23.35
N GLY A 318 -26.69 0.72 -22.41
CA GLY A 318 -27.14 -0.17 -21.35
C GLY A 318 -26.18 -0.29 -20.16
N GLY A 319 -25.06 0.43 -20.18
CA GLY A 319 -24.11 0.52 -19.07
C GLY A 319 -24.56 1.50 -17.99
N VAL A 320 -23.94 1.40 -16.82
CA VAL A 320 -24.23 2.22 -15.64
C VAL A 320 -22.93 2.72 -15.01
N ALA A 321 -22.88 3.99 -14.65
CA ALA A 321 -21.81 4.54 -13.83
C ALA A 321 -22.34 4.85 -12.44
N MET A 322 -21.52 4.58 -11.43
CA MET A 322 -21.77 4.80 -10.02
C MET A 322 -20.63 5.62 -9.44
N ILE A 323 -20.97 6.76 -8.86
CA ILE A 323 -20.05 7.68 -8.20
C ILE A 323 -20.44 7.75 -6.73
N ILE A 324 -19.47 7.54 -5.84
CA ILE A 324 -19.67 7.49 -4.40
C ILE A 324 -18.84 8.58 -3.75
N ASP A 325 -19.52 9.46 -3.02
CA ASP A 325 -18.90 10.58 -2.32
C ASP A 325 -19.59 10.87 -0.98
N ASN A 326 -18.96 11.69 -0.16
CA ASN A 326 -19.39 11.96 1.21
C ASN A 326 -20.69 12.74 1.24
N ASP A 327 -21.63 12.33 2.09
CA ASP A 327 -22.83 13.13 2.36
C ASP A 327 -22.54 14.07 3.53
N ALA A 328 -22.16 15.30 3.21
CA ALA A 328 -21.85 16.35 4.18
C ALA A 328 -23.08 16.97 4.87
N SER A 329 -24.30 16.55 4.51
CA SER A 329 -25.56 17.09 5.07
C SER A 329 -26.01 16.38 6.35
N ARG A 330 -25.51 15.17 6.61
CA ARG A 330 -25.97 14.27 7.67
C ARG A 330 -24.85 13.37 8.17
N SER A 331 -25.13 12.58 9.21
CA SER A 331 -24.19 11.74 9.95
C SER A 331 -23.10 12.50 10.73
N THR A 332 -22.49 11.83 11.71
CA THR A 332 -21.34 12.39 12.46
C THR A 332 -20.19 12.70 11.51
N PHE A 333 -19.80 11.75 10.65
CA PHE A 333 -18.71 11.99 9.71
C PHE A 333 -19.03 13.09 8.70
N GLY A 334 -20.27 13.17 8.17
CA GLY A 334 -20.64 14.26 7.27
C GLY A 334 -20.57 15.64 7.94
N GLY A 335 -20.92 15.72 9.23
CA GLY A 335 -20.71 16.91 10.04
C GLY A 335 -19.22 17.29 10.19
N TRP A 336 -18.36 16.30 10.43
CA TRP A 336 -16.90 16.47 10.46
C TRP A 336 -16.35 16.93 9.12
N PHE A 337 -16.77 16.28 8.04
CA PHE A 337 -16.37 16.61 6.67
C PHE A 337 -16.71 18.06 6.32
N ARG A 338 -17.94 18.49 6.59
CA ARG A 338 -18.35 19.90 6.35
C ARG A 338 -17.53 20.90 7.18
N HIS A 339 -17.17 20.55 8.41
CA HIS A 339 -16.37 21.41 9.27
C HIS A 339 -14.89 21.44 8.86
N GLY A 340 -14.30 20.31 8.48
CA GLY A 340 -12.91 20.20 8.04
C GLY A 340 -12.67 20.79 6.65
N TYR A 341 -13.69 20.83 5.80
CA TYR A 341 -13.62 21.31 4.42
C TYR A 341 -14.64 22.41 4.11
N PRO A 342 -14.59 23.57 4.81
CA PRO A 342 -15.59 24.63 4.67
C PRO A 342 -15.55 25.35 3.31
N HIS A 343 -14.53 25.06 2.49
CA HIS A 343 -14.33 25.63 1.16
C HIS A 343 -14.96 24.80 0.04
N LEU A 344 -15.41 23.57 0.34
CA LEU A 344 -16.13 22.76 -0.63
C LEU A 344 -17.54 23.29 -0.86
N GLU A 345 -18.07 23.00 -2.05
CA GLU A 345 -19.41 23.40 -2.42
C GLU A 345 -20.45 22.85 -1.43
N PRO A 346 -21.47 23.63 -1.06
CA PRO A 346 -22.55 23.15 -0.21
C PRO A 346 -23.25 21.91 -0.80
N PRO A 347 -23.77 20.99 0.02
CA PRO A 347 -24.46 19.78 -0.45
C PRO A 347 -25.54 20.05 -1.49
N GLU A 348 -26.29 21.14 -1.34
CA GLU A 348 -27.37 21.54 -2.24
C GLU A 348 -26.85 21.91 -3.65
N THR A 349 -25.66 22.50 -3.73
CA THR A 349 -24.99 22.81 -5.00
C THR A 349 -24.54 21.54 -5.70
N VAL A 350 -23.92 20.62 -4.96
CA VAL A 350 -23.46 19.32 -5.49
C VAL A 350 -24.66 18.48 -5.96
N GLU A 351 -25.72 18.38 -5.16
CA GLU A 351 -26.94 17.66 -5.53
C GLU A 351 -27.61 18.23 -6.77
N ARG A 352 -27.69 19.56 -6.88
CA ARG A 352 -28.20 20.23 -8.07
C ARG A 352 -27.34 19.93 -9.29
N PHE A 353 -26.01 19.96 -9.15
CA PHE A 353 -25.06 19.68 -10.23
C PHE A 353 -25.32 18.30 -10.87
N TRP A 354 -25.50 17.28 -10.03
CA TRP A 354 -25.77 15.91 -10.47
C TRP A 354 -27.17 15.74 -11.05
N SER A 355 -28.18 16.28 -10.37
CA SER A 355 -29.59 16.14 -10.76
C SER A 355 -29.88 16.71 -12.14
N ILE A 356 -29.35 17.90 -12.47
CA ILE A 356 -29.56 18.52 -13.80
C ILE A 356 -28.86 17.75 -14.93
N ARG A 357 -27.91 16.86 -14.60
CA ARG A 357 -27.17 16.00 -15.54
C ARG A 357 -27.74 14.59 -15.62
N GLY A 358 -28.92 14.35 -15.05
CA GLY A 358 -29.64 13.08 -15.14
C GLY A 358 -29.10 11.98 -14.23
N TRP A 359 -28.33 12.32 -13.21
CA TRP A 359 -27.87 11.36 -12.21
C TRP A 359 -28.94 11.17 -11.12
N THR A 360 -29.11 9.93 -10.68
CA THR A 360 -30.03 9.56 -9.60
C THR A 360 -29.26 9.38 -8.31
N LEU A 361 -29.77 9.96 -7.22
CA LEU A 361 -29.18 9.84 -5.88
C LEU A 361 -29.81 8.68 -5.10
N ASP A 362 -28.98 7.79 -4.56
CA ASP A 362 -29.28 7.04 -3.33
C ASP A 362 -28.46 7.57 -2.18
N ARG A 363 -29.15 7.75 -1.06
CA ARG A 363 -28.56 8.14 0.22
C ARG A 363 -28.28 6.88 1.03
N VAL A 364 -27.02 6.56 1.27
CA VAL A 364 -26.63 5.32 1.96
C VAL A 364 -26.05 5.67 3.32
N ASP A 365 -26.72 5.25 4.39
CA ASP A 365 -26.18 5.30 5.74
C ASP A 365 -25.31 4.08 5.98
N MET A 366 -24.02 4.23 5.70
CA MET A 366 -22.99 3.28 6.09
C MET A 366 -22.38 3.69 7.43
N GLY A 367 -21.23 3.15 7.77
CA GLY A 367 -20.51 3.50 8.98
C GLY A 367 -19.03 3.24 8.81
N TRP A 368 -18.26 3.77 9.76
CA TRP A 368 -16.96 3.24 10.10
C TRP A 368 -17.05 2.37 11.34
N ARG A 369 -16.36 1.24 11.34
CA ARG A 369 -16.14 0.38 12.50
C ARG A 369 -14.67 -0.01 12.57
N PHE A 370 -13.98 0.44 13.61
CA PHE A 370 -12.56 0.17 13.84
C PHE A 370 -12.35 -0.89 14.93
N GLU A 371 -11.29 -1.69 14.81
CA GLU A 371 -10.91 -2.67 15.84
C GLU A 371 -10.28 -1.99 17.06
N THR A 372 -9.46 -0.97 16.83
CA THR A 372 -8.77 -0.24 17.88
C THR A 372 -9.01 1.26 17.79
N ARG A 373 -8.89 1.92 18.94
CA ARG A 373 -8.96 3.38 19.02
C ARG A 373 -7.83 4.04 18.23
N ALA A 374 -6.64 3.43 18.24
CA ALA A 374 -5.48 3.95 17.53
C ALA A 374 -5.72 3.99 16.01
N ASP A 375 -6.40 2.99 15.45
CA ASP A 375 -6.72 2.96 14.01
C ASP A 375 -7.72 4.06 13.64
N LEU A 376 -8.76 4.25 14.46
CA LEU A 376 -9.70 5.35 14.28
C LEU A 376 -8.99 6.70 14.32
N GLU A 377 -8.12 6.92 15.32
CA GLU A 377 -7.37 8.16 15.47
C GLU A 377 -6.42 8.40 14.29
N ALA A 378 -5.76 7.34 13.80
CA ALA A 378 -4.89 7.42 12.64
C ALA A 378 -5.67 7.84 11.38
N VAL A 379 -6.82 7.23 11.12
CA VAL A 379 -7.66 7.59 9.96
C VAL A 379 -8.17 9.01 10.07
N VAL A 380 -8.72 9.43 11.21
CA VAL A 380 -9.22 10.80 11.39
C VAL A 380 -8.10 11.85 11.19
N ARG A 381 -6.85 11.53 11.56
CA ARG A 381 -5.70 12.44 11.42
C ARG A 381 -5.16 12.57 10.00
N ILE A 382 -5.46 11.64 9.09
CA ILE A 382 -5.11 11.80 7.67
C ILE A 382 -6.21 12.53 6.90
N GLU A 383 -7.45 12.49 7.39
CA GLU A 383 -8.61 13.14 6.78
C GLU A 383 -8.75 14.62 7.17
N PHE A 384 -8.21 15.05 8.32
CA PHE A 384 -8.41 16.42 8.79
C PHE A 384 -7.12 17.09 9.25
N ALA A 385 -7.10 18.43 9.21
CA ALA A 385 -6.03 19.21 9.82
C ALA A 385 -5.86 18.84 11.31
N PRO A 386 -4.62 18.84 11.86
CA PRO A 386 -4.35 18.31 13.20
C PRO A 386 -5.27 18.86 14.30
N GLU A 387 -5.54 20.16 14.30
CA GLU A 387 -6.37 20.82 15.31
C GLU A 387 -7.85 20.39 15.21
N VAL A 388 -8.34 20.20 13.99
CA VAL A 388 -9.71 19.74 13.70
C VAL A 388 -9.85 18.26 14.06
N ALA A 389 -8.85 17.43 13.72
CA ALA A 389 -8.81 16.03 14.12
C ALA A 389 -8.83 15.88 15.65
N ASP A 390 -8.01 16.66 16.38
CA ASP A 390 -7.98 16.64 17.84
C ASP A 390 -9.32 17.05 18.46
N GLU A 391 -10.03 18.04 17.88
CA GLU A 391 -11.37 18.43 18.30
C GLU A 391 -12.37 17.27 18.17
N PHE A 392 -12.41 16.62 17.00
CA PHE A 392 -13.33 15.52 16.73
C PHE A 392 -13.05 14.32 17.63
N LEU A 393 -11.79 13.94 17.76
CA LEU A 393 -11.35 12.83 18.61
C LEU A 393 -11.56 13.11 20.09
N GLY A 394 -11.49 14.37 20.51
CA GLY A 394 -11.79 14.80 21.88
C GLY A 394 -13.27 14.66 22.26
N ARG A 395 -14.18 14.71 21.28
CA ARG A 395 -15.64 14.60 21.51
C ARG A 395 -16.20 13.21 21.20
N HIS A 396 -15.53 12.45 20.35
CA HIS A 396 -15.93 11.10 19.97
C HIS A 396 -15.11 10.07 20.72
N HIS A 397 -15.73 9.25 21.56
CA HIS A 397 -15.03 8.26 22.39
C HIS A 397 -15.22 6.80 21.92
N GLY A 398 -16.09 6.57 20.94
CA GLY A 398 -16.37 5.23 20.39
C GLY A 398 -15.30 4.75 19.40
N LEU A 399 -15.55 3.56 18.87
CA LEU A 399 -14.82 2.95 17.73
C LEU A 399 -15.65 2.91 16.45
N GLU A 400 -16.90 3.40 16.53
CA GLU A 400 -17.83 3.46 15.39
C GLU A 400 -18.23 4.89 15.13
N VAL A 401 -18.19 5.30 13.87
CA VAL A 401 -18.66 6.62 13.42
C VAL A 401 -19.76 6.39 12.41
N ASP A 402 -20.96 6.92 12.65
CA ASP A 402 -22.00 6.90 11.62
C ASP A 402 -21.55 7.76 10.44
N TYR A 403 -21.71 7.21 9.23
CA TYR A 403 -21.11 7.76 8.02
C TYR A 403 -22.08 7.60 6.85
N ALA A 404 -22.63 8.72 6.39
CA ALA A 404 -23.47 8.76 5.21
C ALA A 404 -22.65 9.06 3.94
N VAL A 405 -22.98 8.37 2.85
CA VAL A 405 -22.49 8.66 1.50
C VAL A 405 -23.64 8.83 0.52
N ASN A 406 -23.35 9.57 -0.54
CA ASN A 406 -24.19 9.73 -1.71
C ASN A 406 -23.70 8.76 -2.79
N LEU A 407 -24.57 7.85 -3.22
CA LEU A 407 -24.38 7.02 -4.41
C LEU A 407 -25.14 7.67 -5.57
N TRP A 408 -24.39 8.31 -6.47
CA TRP A 408 -24.91 8.85 -7.71
C TRP A 408 -24.82 7.80 -8.80
N SER A 409 -25.92 7.53 -9.49
CA SER A 409 -25.95 6.58 -10.61
C SER A 409 -26.58 7.17 -11.88
N ARG A 410 -26.06 6.80 -13.04
CA ARG A 410 -26.63 7.13 -14.36
C ARG A 410 -26.52 5.93 -15.30
N GLY A 411 -27.56 5.70 -16.10
CA GLY A 411 -27.57 4.69 -17.17
C GLY A 411 -27.45 5.33 -18.55
N TRP A 412 -26.93 4.58 -19.52
CA TRP A 412 -26.72 5.01 -20.92
C TRP A 412 -27.62 4.31 -21.93
#